data_AF-A0A553E8X6-F1
#
_entry.id   AF-A0A553E8X6-F1
#
_cell.length_a   1.000
_cell.length_b   1.000
_cell.length_c   1.000
_cell.angle_alpha   90.00
_cell.angle_beta   90.00
_cell.angle_gamma   90.00
#
_symmetry.space_group_name_H-M   'P 1'
#
loop_
_entity.id
_entity.type
_entity.pdbx_description
1 polymer ?
#
loop_
_entity_poly.entity_id
_entity_poly.type
_entity_poly.pdbx_seq_one_letter_code
_entity_poly.pdbx_strand_id
1 'polypeptide(L)'
;MKTKILSCGAALALALLSSCSSNESAPATTTVTTAAITVDAKIDASVDDVANIVEDQYTVQQGLTNKSTGTIKSMLPLCATITTVLTNGTWTRTIDFGTQGCALPNGNTVKGKITISFVNNFTSLSQTITYTLDGFYHNDKKIEGTKTIIRTLKSSDLLVAVHPISTCTLDLTITFADGKVYKRTGTRVKEMTEGFDTKSNWEDNVFLVWGTGNTTFPDGSVYTATIKTPLRFVMTCHLPFPVLGSVSITKNQSEAVIDFGTGICDNLATVTILAVTKEITLEK
;
A
#
# COMPACT_ATOMS: atom_id res chain seq x y z
N MET A 1 -47.22 73.69 42.20
CA MET A 1 -48.24 73.58 41.12
C MET A 1 -47.89 72.40 40.21
N LYS A 2 -48.89 71.70 39.66
CA LYS A 2 -48.79 70.62 38.63
C LYS A 2 -48.24 69.23 39.04
N THR A 3 -48.89 68.60 40.02
CA THR A 3 -49.83 67.47 39.83
C THR A 3 -49.52 66.29 38.84
N LYS A 4 -49.18 65.11 39.42
CA LYS A 4 -49.67 63.71 39.18
C LYS A 4 -49.24 62.81 37.98
N ILE A 5 -49.47 61.50 38.26
CA ILE A 5 -49.57 60.26 37.44
C ILE A 5 -48.23 59.48 37.33
N LEU A 6 -48.01 58.26 37.87
CA LEU A 6 -48.79 57.10 38.38
C LEU A 6 -49.19 56.00 37.35
N SER A 7 -48.29 55.03 37.13
CA SER A 7 -48.53 53.56 37.06
C SER A 7 -47.16 52.86 37.18
N CYS A 8 -46.93 51.83 38.00
CA CYS A 8 -47.52 50.49 38.11
C CYS A 8 -47.11 49.56 36.95
N GLY A 9 -46.23 48.60 37.24
CA GLY A 9 -45.72 47.60 36.29
C GLY A 9 -44.65 46.70 36.92
N ALA A 10 -45.06 45.57 37.48
CA ALA A 10 -44.12 44.52 37.88
C ALA A 10 -43.67 43.74 36.64
N ALA A 11 -42.36 43.57 36.45
CA ALA A 11 -41.79 42.75 35.38
C ALA A 11 -41.02 41.57 35.97
N LEU A 12 -41.53 40.38 35.71
CA LEU A 12 -40.91 39.09 35.99
C LEU A 12 -39.84 38.79 34.92
N ALA A 13 -38.90 37.88 35.25
CA ALA A 13 -38.02 37.18 34.30
C ALA A 13 -36.94 38.06 33.60
N LEU A 14 -35.84 37.51 33.07
CA LEU A 14 -35.42 36.10 32.97
C LEU A 14 -33.87 36.03 33.09
N ALA A 15 -33.34 35.11 33.89
CA ALA A 15 -31.90 34.85 33.91
C ALA A 15 -31.49 34.03 32.67
N LEU A 16 -30.89 34.68 31.67
CA LEU A 16 -30.34 34.00 30.51
C LEU A 16 -28.97 33.41 30.85
N LEU A 17 -28.95 32.17 31.32
CA LEU A 17 -27.76 31.34 31.34
C LEU A 17 -27.42 30.94 29.89
N SER A 18 -26.42 31.58 29.30
CA SER A 18 -25.85 31.20 28.00
C SER A 18 -25.05 29.91 28.11
N SER A 19 -25.74 28.76 28.06
CA SER A 19 -25.11 27.46 27.91
C SER A 19 -24.60 27.30 26.48
N CYS A 20 -23.32 27.60 26.24
CA CYS A 20 -22.64 27.18 25.02
C CYS A 20 -22.38 25.68 25.09
N SER A 21 -23.26 24.88 24.47
CA SER A 21 -22.99 23.49 24.16
C SER A 21 -21.92 23.42 23.06
N SER A 22 -20.64 23.43 23.45
CA SER A 22 -19.52 23.19 22.53
C SER A 22 -19.47 21.70 22.14
N ASN A 23 -20.38 21.31 21.26
CA ASN A 23 -20.37 20.02 20.57
C ASN A 23 -20.26 20.26 19.05
N GLU A 24 -19.30 21.10 18.67
CA GLU A 24 -18.88 21.25 17.27
C GLU A 24 -17.94 20.09 16.91
N SER A 25 -18.52 19.01 16.41
CA SER A 25 -17.78 18.09 15.55
C SER A 25 -17.29 18.89 14.35
N ALA A 26 -15.97 19.06 14.20
CA ALA A 26 -15.39 19.75 13.06
C ALA A 26 -15.93 19.15 11.75
N PRO A 27 -16.34 19.96 10.76
CA PRO A 27 -16.94 19.45 9.54
C PRO A 27 -15.95 18.54 8.82
N ALA A 28 -16.34 17.30 8.58
CA ALA A 28 -15.50 16.33 7.88
C ALA A 28 -15.07 16.90 6.53
N THR A 29 -13.76 17.08 6.33
CA THR A 29 -13.21 17.73 5.14
C THR A 29 -13.66 16.98 3.89
N THR A 30 -14.49 17.62 3.07
CA THR A 30 -15.09 17.00 1.88
C THR A 30 -14.10 16.86 0.72
N THR A 31 -12.98 17.59 0.78
CA THR A 31 -11.93 17.61 -0.24
C THR A 31 -10.80 16.61 0.05
N VAL A 32 -10.09 16.22 -1.00
CA VAL A 32 -8.82 15.50 -0.88
C VAL A 32 -7.76 16.46 -0.34
N THR A 33 -6.89 15.96 0.54
CA THR A 33 -5.81 16.75 1.17
C THR A 33 -4.45 16.10 0.90
N THR A 34 -3.39 16.91 0.81
CA THR A 34 -2.02 16.40 0.62
C THR A 34 -1.61 15.46 1.75
N ALA A 35 -2.04 15.71 2.99
CA ALA A 35 -1.77 14.82 4.12
C ALA A 35 -2.40 13.42 3.95
N ALA A 36 -3.62 13.35 3.41
CA ALA A 36 -4.25 12.06 3.09
C ALA A 36 -3.53 11.33 1.95
N ILE A 37 -3.06 12.06 0.93
CA ILE A 37 -2.25 11.52 -0.16
C ILE A 37 -0.94 10.91 0.37
N THR A 38 -0.22 11.63 1.25
CA THR A 38 1.01 11.12 1.87
C THR A 38 0.77 9.86 2.71
N VAL A 39 -0.34 9.79 3.45
CA VAL A 39 -0.73 8.58 4.20
C VAL A 39 -1.01 7.40 3.25
N ASP A 40 -1.74 7.65 2.16
CA ASP A 40 -2.09 6.62 1.19
C ASP A 40 -0.84 6.06 0.48
N ALA A 41 0.09 6.93 0.08
CA ALA A 41 1.39 6.55 -0.49
C ALA A 41 2.26 5.72 0.48
N LYS A 42 2.24 6.04 1.78
CA LYS A 42 2.96 5.25 2.80
C LYS A 42 2.33 3.87 3.03
N ILE A 43 1.02 3.74 2.86
CA ILE A 43 0.33 2.43 2.87
C ILE A 43 0.70 1.65 1.60
N ASP A 44 0.71 2.30 0.44
CA ASP A 44 1.09 1.68 -0.84
C ASP A 44 2.48 1.06 -0.82
N ALA A 45 3.50 1.83 -0.42
CA ALA A 45 4.87 1.33 -0.26
C ALA A 45 4.93 0.06 0.60
N SER A 46 4.15 0.02 1.69
CA SER A 46 4.07 -1.15 2.58
C SER A 46 3.35 -2.35 1.95
N VAL A 47 2.29 -2.11 1.20
CA VAL A 47 1.52 -3.16 0.51
C VAL A 47 2.32 -3.79 -0.63
N ASP A 48 3.11 -2.98 -1.33
CA ASP A 48 3.89 -3.41 -2.48
C ASP A 48 5.20 -4.08 -2.05
N ASP A 49 5.89 -3.63 -0.99
CA ASP A 49 7.05 -4.33 -0.43
C ASP A 49 6.69 -5.72 0.10
N VAL A 50 5.55 -5.86 0.78
CA VAL A 50 5.06 -7.21 1.19
C VAL A 50 4.73 -8.07 -0.03
N ALA A 51 4.17 -7.51 -1.11
CA ALA A 51 3.95 -8.26 -2.36
C ALA A 51 5.26 -8.75 -2.98
N ASN A 52 6.24 -7.86 -3.06
CA ASN A 52 7.54 -8.12 -3.65
C ASN A 52 8.28 -9.22 -2.86
N ILE A 53 8.29 -9.16 -1.52
CA ILE A 53 8.86 -10.21 -0.67
C ILE A 53 8.19 -11.57 -0.92
N VAL A 54 6.84 -11.61 -0.98
CA VAL A 54 6.09 -12.86 -1.17
C VAL A 54 6.39 -13.48 -2.54
N GLU A 55 6.45 -12.68 -3.60
CA GLU A 55 6.71 -13.16 -4.96
C GLU A 55 8.18 -13.50 -5.22
N ASP A 56 9.12 -12.75 -4.64
CA ASP A 56 10.55 -13.09 -4.60
C ASP A 56 10.72 -14.47 -3.95
N GLN A 57 10.13 -14.69 -2.77
CA GLN A 57 10.30 -15.94 -2.02
C GLN A 57 9.60 -17.15 -2.64
N TYR A 58 8.50 -16.94 -3.37
CA TYR A 58 7.96 -17.97 -4.27
C TYR A 58 8.96 -18.31 -5.38
N THR A 59 9.54 -17.29 -6.03
CA THR A 59 10.38 -17.48 -7.23
C THR A 59 11.76 -18.04 -6.86
N VAL A 60 12.31 -17.68 -5.70
CA VAL A 60 13.49 -18.31 -5.07
C VAL A 60 13.25 -19.80 -4.86
N GLN A 61 12.11 -20.21 -4.30
CA GLN A 61 11.79 -21.64 -4.12
C GLN A 61 11.63 -22.37 -5.47
N GLN A 62 11.02 -21.73 -6.47
CA GLN A 62 10.96 -22.27 -7.83
C GLN A 62 12.38 -22.50 -8.40
N GLY A 63 13.28 -21.51 -8.27
CA GLY A 63 14.67 -21.60 -8.73
C GLY A 63 15.46 -22.72 -8.04
N LEU A 64 15.31 -22.85 -6.72
CA LEU A 64 15.91 -23.94 -5.93
C LEU A 64 15.39 -25.32 -6.37
N THR A 65 14.07 -25.45 -6.57
CA THR A 65 13.44 -26.73 -6.95
C THR A 65 13.84 -27.15 -8.36
N ASN A 66 13.94 -26.20 -9.29
CA ASN A 66 14.35 -26.42 -10.66
C ASN A 66 15.88 -26.59 -10.84
N LYS A 67 16.67 -26.48 -9.76
CA LYS A 67 18.15 -26.51 -9.78
C LYS A 67 18.73 -25.50 -10.77
N SER A 68 18.26 -24.25 -10.72
CA SER A 68 18.78 -23.15 -11.54
C SER A 68 20.30 -23.05 -11.42
N THR A 69 21.00 -22.90 -12.55
CA THR A 69 22.46 -22.79 -12.61
C THR A 69 23.00 -21.38 -12.35
N GLY A 70 22.11 -20.38 -12.29
CA GLY A 70 22.46 -19.00 -11.98
C GLY A 70 22.48 -18.69 -10.47
N THR A 71 23.18 -17.63 -10.09
CA THR A 71 23.14 -17.12 -8.71
C THR A 71 21.73 -16.65 -8.34
N ILE A 72 21.21 -17.15 -7.23
CA ILE A 72 19.95 -16.67 -6.66
C ILE A 72 20.22 -15.39 -5.87
N LYS A 73 19.89 -14.23 -6.47
CA LYS A 73 19.77 -12.94 -5.79
C LYS A 73 18.32 -12.79 -5.30
N SER A 74 18.12 -13.05 -4.02
CA SER A 74 16.88 -12.75 -3.29
C SER A 74 16.88 -11.29 -2.85
N MET A 75 15.71 -10.64 -2.77
CA MET A 75 15.59 -9.28 -2.22
C MET A 75 15.72 -9.22 -0.69
N LEU A 76 15.67 -10.38 -0.01
CA LEU A 76 15.77 -10.46 1.44
C LEU A 76 17.19 -10.13 1.97
N PRO A 77 17.30 -9.29 3.03
CA PRO A 77 18.58 -8.99 3.68
C PRO A 77 19.08 -10.16 4.54
N LEU A 78 20.39 -10.19 4.80
CA LEU A 78 21.08 -11.27 5.53
C LEU A 78 20.58 -11.53 6.97
N CYS A 79 19.87 -10.57 7.57
CA CYS A 79 19.26 -10.73 8.90
C CYS A 79 17.94 -11.53 8.88
N ALA A 80 17.33 -11.74 7.71
CA ALA A 80 16.11 -12.50 7.58
C ALA A 80 16.41 -14.01 7.66
N THR A 81 15.77 -14.70 8.60
CA THR A 81 15.88 -16.17 8.73
C THR A 81 14.74 -16.83 7.96
N ILE A 82 15.05 -17.82 7.11
CA ILE A 82 14.08 -18.50 6.26
C ILE A 82 13.95 -19.96 6.67
N THR A 83 12.76 -20.37 7.13
CA THR A 83 12.41 -21.76 7.38
C THR A 83 11.50 -22.26 6.27
N THR A 84 11.83 -23.40 5.67
CA THR A 84 11.08 -23.99 4.54
C THR A 84 10.65 -25.42 4.87
N VAL A 85 9.37 -25.73 4.67
CA VAL A 85 8.81 -27.08 4.87
C VAL A 85 7.97 -27.47 3.65
N LEU A 86 8.08 -28.73 3.22
CA LEU A 86 7.19 -29.35 2.25
C LEU A 86 6.31 -30.38 2.97
N THR A 87 5.00 -30.23 2.91
CA THR A 87 4.05 -31.19 3.51
C THR A 87 2.89 -31.40 2.54
N ASN A 88 2.57 -32.67 2.23
CA ASN A 88 1.46 -33.07 1.37
C ASN A 88 1.40 -32.32 0.00
N GLY A 89 2.55 -32.01 -0.59
CA GLY A 89 2.63 -31.29 -1.86
C GLY A 89 2.48 -29.77 -1.76
N THR A 90 2.45 -29.19 -0.56
CA THR A 90 2.41 -27.75 -0.33
C THR A 90 3.72 -27.28 0.32
N TRP A 91 4.34 -26.26 -0.27
CA TRP A 91 5.44 -25.53 0.35
C TRP A 91 4.89 -24.51 1.34
N THR A 92 5.49 -24.46 2.52
CA THR A 92 5.32 -23.39 3.49
C THR A 92 6.68 -22.78 3.78
N ARG A 93 6.83 -21.47 3.57
CA ARG A 93 8.07 -20.73 3.83
C ARG A 93 7.78 -19.62 4.83
N THR A 94 8.45 -19.64 5.97
CA THR A 94 8.39 -18.57 6.98
C THR A 94 9.65 -17.73 6.87
N ILE A 95 9.48 -16.44 6.65
CA ILE A 95 10.52 -15.41 6.66
C ILE A 95 10.38 -14.68 7.99
N ASP A 96 11.41 -14.76 8.83
CA ASP A 96 11.49 -14.14 10.14
C ASP A 96 12.52 -13.01 10.13
N PHE A 97 12.06 -11.77 10.27
CA PHE A 97 12.89 -10.56 10.34
C PHE A 97 13.27 -10.18 11.78
N GLY A 98 12.87 -11.00 12.76
CA GLY A 98 13.09 -10.74 14.18
C GLY A 98 12.34 -9.52 14.71
N THR A 99 12.61 -9.18 15.98
CA THR A 99 12.00 -8.02 16.66
C THR A 99 12.74 -6.71 16.38
N GLN A 100 14.06 -6.78 16.13
CA GLN A 100 14.89 -5.61 15.82
C GLN A 100 14.64 -5.09 14.40
N GLY A 101 14.17 -5.96 13.51
CA GLY A 101 13.91 -5.65 12.13
C GLY A 101 15.13 -5.70 11.22
N CYS A 102 14.83 -5.60 9.93
CA CYS A 102 15.72 -5.79 8.82
C CYS A 102 15.51 -4.67 7.79
N ALA A 103 16.60 -4.00 7.41
CA ALA A 103 16.58 -3.03 6.32
C ALA A 103 16.52 -3.76 4.97
N LEU A 104 15.51 -3.45 4.17
CA LEU A 104 15.37 -3.89 2.78
C LEU A 104 16.30 -3.08 1.86
N PRO A 105 16.63 -3.59 0.65
CA PRO A 105 17.48 -2.87 -0.31
C PRO A 105 16.96 -1.47 -0.69
N ASN A 106 15.64 -1.24 -0.63
CA ASN A 106 15.03 0.06 -0.88
C ASN A 106 15.07 1.03 0.31
N GLY A 107 15.72 0.66 1.41
CA GLY A 107 15.85 1.44 2.65
C GLY A 107 14.64 1.42 3.58
N ASN A 108 13.57 0.69 3.26
CA ASN A 108 12.49 0.42 4.22
C ASN A 108 12.93 -0.61 5.27
N THR A 109 12.36 -0.57 6.46
CA THR A 109 12.63 -1.54 7.53
C THR A 109 11.40 -2.40 7.81
N VAL A 110 11.58 -3.72 7.81
CA VAL A 110 10.55 -4.71 8.13
C VAL A 110 10.93 -5.52 9.37
N LYS A 111 9.96 -5.83 10.24
CA LYS A 111 10.13 -6.66 11.45
C LYS A 111 8.95 -7.60 11.63
N GLY A 112 9.10 -8.65 12.44
CA GLY A 112 8.11 -9.73 12.56
C GLY A 112 8.25 -10.77 11.44
N LYS A 113 7.16 -11.46 11.09
CA LYS A 113 7.20 -12.61 10.19
C LYS A 113 6.19 -12.56 9.06
N ILE A 114 6.58 -13.11 7.91
CA ILE A 114 5.70 -13.43 6.80
C ILE A 114 5.75 -14.94 6.58
N THR A 115 4.61 -15.63 6.63
CA THR A 115 4.53 -17.05 6.24
C THR A 115 3.76 -17.17 4.94
N ILE A 116 4.42 -17.66 3.89
CA ILE A 116 3.84 -17.85 2.55
C ILE A 116 3.58 -19.34 2.29
N SER A 117 2.53 -19.63 1.53
CA SER A 117 2.16 -21.00 1.17
C SER A 117 1.69 -21.11 -0.28
N PHE A 118 2.11 -22.18 -0.96
CA PHE A 118 1.78 -22.46 -2.37
C PHE A 118 2.02 -23.94 -2.72
N VAL A 119 1.37 -24.42 -3.78
CA VAL A 119 1.46 -25.82 -4.21
C VAL A 119 2.80 -26.09 -4.92
N ASN A 120 3.42 -27.24 -4.62
CA ASN A 120 4.63 -27.75 -5.26
C ASN A 120 4.33 -28.27 -6.69
N ASN A 121 3.89 -27.38 -7.58
CA ASN A 121 3.59 -27.68 -8.98
C ASN A 121 4.04 -26.54 -9.91
N PHE A 122 5.35 -26.26 -9.95
CA PHE A 122 5.92 -25.12 -10.67
C PHE A 122 5.74 -25.14 -12.20
N THR A 123 5.19 -26.21 -12.78
CA THR A 123 4.82 -26.29 -14.21
C THR A 123 3.40 -25.77 -14.50
N SER A 124 2.57 -25.55 -13.47
CA SER A 124 1.25 -24.94 -13.62
C SER A 124 1.37 -23.49 -14.10
N LEU A 125 0.59 -23.12 -15.12
CA LEU A 125 0.48 -21.75 -15.62
C LEU A 125 -0.29 -20.82 -14.67
N SER A 126 -0.92 -21.35 -13.61
CA SER A 126 -1.59 -20.57 -12.58
C SER A 126 -1.24 -21.10 -11.19
N GLN A 127 -0.92 -20.18 -10.28
CA GLN A 127 -0.41 -20.45 -8.94
C GLN A 127 -1.07 -19.51 -7.93
N THR A 128 -1.74 -20.08 -6.93
CA THR A 128 -2.26 -19.34 -5.78
C THR A 128 -1.19 -19.32 -4.70
N ILE A 129 -0.69 -18.13 -4.39
CA ILE A 129 0.24 -17.87 -3.30
C ILE A 129 -0.56 -17.14 -2.22
N THR A 130 -0.72 -17.78 -1.06
CA THR A 130 -1.31 -17.16 0.13
C THR A 130 -0.20 -16.76 1.08
N TYR A 131 -0.46 -15.76 1.94
CA TYR A 131 0.41 -15.49 3.06
C TYR A 131 -0.34 -14.98 4.29
N THR A 132 0.31 -15.13 5.44
CA THR A 132 -0.08 -14.53 6.72
C THR A 132 1.04 -13.68 7.29
N LEU A 133 0.66 -12.69 8.09
CA LEU A 133 1.55 -11.77 8.78
C LEU A 133 1.46 -12.05 10.29
N ASP A 134 2.59 -12.24 10.95
CA ASP A 134 2.67 -12.44 12.40
C ASP A 134 3.61 -11.40 13.01
N GLY A 135 3.05 -10.54 13.87
CA GLY A 135 3.78 -9.41 14.46
C GLY A 135 4.46 -8.49 13.43
N PHE A 136 3.95 -8.42 12.19
CA PHE A 136 4.64 -7.76 11.09
C PHE A 136 4.47 -6.23 11.11
N TYR A 137 5.57 -5.51 10.87
CA TYR A 137 5.57 -4.06 10.67
C TYR A 137 6.46 -3.65 9.49
N HIS A 138 6.10 -2.53 8.85
CA HIS A 138 6.88 -1.85 7.82
C HIS A 138 7.03 -0.36 8.16
N ASN A 139 8.26 0.13 8.38
CA ASN A 139 8.55 1.49 8.88
C ASN A 139 7.62 1.84 10.05
N ASP A 140 7.62 0.98 11.08
CA ASP A 140 6.78 1.01 12.29
C ASP A 140 5.26 1.02 12.12
N LYS A 141 4.75 0.87 10.89
CA LYS A 141 3.33 0.60 10.63
C LYS A 141 3.06 -0.90 10.79
N LYS A 142 2.27 -1.30 11.78
CA LYS A 142 1.81 -2.69 11.95
C LYS A 142 0.87 -3.04 10.80
N ILE A 143 1.04 -4.20 10.19
CA ILE A 143 0.17 -4.67 9.10
C ILE A 143 -0.46 -6.00 9.48
N GLU A 144 -1.79 -6.05 9.40
CA GLU A 144 -2.62 -7.21 9.72
C GLU A 144 -3.63 -7.46 8.60
N GLY A 145 -4.16 -8.68 8.52
CA GLY A 145 -5.05 -9.10 7.44
C GLY A 145 -4.38 -10.09 6.49
N THR A 146 -5.04 -10.37 5.37
CA THR A 146 -4.59 -11.36 4.39
C THR A 146 -4.69 -10.83 2.98
N LYS A 147 -3.91 -11.44 2.09
CA LYS A 147 -3.80 -11.07 0.69
C LYS A 147 -3.47 -12.35 -0.08
N THR A 148 -4.25 -12.60 -1.14
CA THR A 148 -4.06 -13.75 -2.01
C THR A 148 -3.49 -13.24 -3.33
N ILE A 149 -2.35 -13.79 -3.74
CA ILE A 149 -1.73 -13.51 -5.04
C ILE A 149 -2.04 -14.68 -5.95
N ILE A 150 -2.75 -14.42 -7.05
CA ILE A 150 -2.95 -15.37 -8.14
C ILE A 150 -1.95 -15.01 -9.22
N ARG A 151 -0.84 -15.75 -9.26
CA ARG A 151 0.25 -15.60 -10.22
C ARG A 151 -0.03 -16.46 -11.44
N THR A 152 -0.08 -15.84 -12.61
CA THR A 152 -0.27 -16.52 -13.91
C THR A 152 0.96 -16.37 -14.81
N LEU A 153 1.14 -17.33 -15.72
CA LEU A 153 2.06 -17.26 -16.85
C LEU A 153 1.23 -17.22 -18.13
N LYS A 154 1.24 -16.09 -18.83
CA LYS A 154 0.47 -15.86 -20.06
C LYS A 154 1.11 -14.74 -20.89
N SER A 155 0.65 -14.56 -22.12
CA SER A 155 0.90 -13.33 -22.89
C SER A 155 -0.08 -12.22 -22.47
N SER A 156 0.25 -10.97 -22.80
CA SER A 156 -0.61 -9.79 -22.67
C SER A 156 -0.66 -9.02 -24.00
N ASP A 157 -1.50 -7.99 -24.07
CA ASP A 157 -1.51 -7.05 -25.20
C ASP A 157 -0.22 -6.21 -25.27
N LEU A 158 0.51 -6.10 -24.15
CA LEU A 158 1.78 -5.38 -24.05
C LEU A 158 2.98 -6.27 -24.43
N LEU A 159 2.95 -7.54 -24.05
CA LEU A 159 4.05 -8.48 -24.25
C LEU A 159 3.56 -9.87 -24.70
N VAL A 160 3.91 -10.21 -25.94
CA VAL A 160 3.53 -11.48 -26.59
C VAL A 160 4.25 -12.69 -25.99
N ALA A 161 5.47 -12.51 -25.46
CA ALA A 161 6.18 -13.57 -24.75
C ALA A 161 5.40 -13.99 -23.49
N VAL A 162 5.41 -15.29 -23.16
CA VAL A 162 4.72 -15.79 -21.95
C VAL A 162 5.50 -15.35 -20.71
N HIS A 163 4.89 -14.49 -19.90
CA HIS A 163 5.55 -13.84 -18.77
C HIS A 163 4.64 -13.80 -17.51
N PRO A 164 5.18 -13.41 -16.33
CA PRO A 164 4.43 -13.31 -15.09
C PRO A 164 3.40 -12.18 -15.04
N ILE A 165 2.15 -12.53 -14.73
CA ILE A 165 1.11 -11.56 -14.36
C ILE A 165 0.42 -12.03 -13.08
N SER A 166 0.54 -11.22 -12.03
CA SER A 166 0.02 -11.48 -10.69
C SER A 166 -1.18 -10.58 -10.40
N THR A 167 -2.37 -11.18 -10.25
CA THR A 167 -3.55 -10.49 -9.73
C THR A 167 -3.61 -10.67 -8.22
N CYS A 168 -4.01 -9.63 -7.50
CA CYS A 168 -3.97 -9.66 -6.06
C CYS A 168 -5.08 -8.84 -5.39
N THR A 169 -5.77 -9.46 -4.43
CA THR A 169 -6.82 -8.84 -3.63
C THR A 169 -6.29 -8.44 -2.25
N LEU A 170 -6.61 -7.23 -1.82
CA LEU A 170 -6.22 -6.64 -0.54
C LEU A 170 -7.41 -6.64 0.43
N ASP A 171 -7.20 -7.11 1.66
CA ASP A 171 -8.01 -6.77 2.83
C ASP A 171 -7.09 -6.66 4.06
N LEU A 172 -6.68 -5.43 4.37
CA LEU A 172 -5.62 -5.14 5.31
C LEU A 172 -6.05 -4.09 6.34
N THR A 173 -5.61 -4.28 7.58
CA THR A 173 -5.65 -3.28 8.66
C THR A 173 -4.23 -2.81 8.92
N ILE A 174 -4.00 -1.50 8.89
CA ILE A 174 -2.68 -0.88 9.07
C ILE A 174 -2.75 0.04 10.28
N THR A 175 -1.94 -0.21 11.30
CA THR A 175 -1.85 0.65 12.50
C THR A 175 -0.53 1.42 12.47
N PHE A 176 -0.61 2.75 12.44
CA PHE A 176 0.56 3.63 12.46
C PHE A 176 1.12 3.77 13.88
N ALA A 177 2.37 4.23 14.00
CA ALA A 177 3.05 4.40 15.29
C ALA A 177 2.36 5.38 16.25
N ASP A 178 1.52 6.28 15.75
CA ASP A 178 0.68 7.20 16.54
C ASP A 178 -0.66 6.58 16.99
N GLY A 179 -0.86 5.29 16.74
CA GLY A 179 -2.07 4.54 17.08
C GLY A 179 -3.23 4.69 16.09
N LYS A 180 -3.08 5.48 15.01
CA LYS A 180 -4.12 5.60 13.97
C LYS A 180 -4.26 4.29 13.20
N VAL A 181 -5.51 3.82 13.08
CA VAL A 181 -5.86 2.60 12.37
C VAL A 181 -6.51 2.94 11.03
N TYR A 182 -5.99 2.35 9.96
CA TYR A 182 -6.48 2.47 8.60
C TYR A 182 -6.92 1.09 8.10
N LYS A 183 -7.91 1.04 7.22
CA LYS A 183 -8.27 -0.18 6.48
C LYS A 183 -8.06 0.03 5.00
N ARG A 184 -7.43 -0.93 4.33
CA ARG A 184 -7.19 -0.93 2.89
C ARG A 184 -7.81 -2.16 2.26
N THR A 185 -8.77 -1.95 1.35
CA THR A 185 -9.29 -3.00 0.47
C THR A 185 -9.01 -2.66 -0.99
N GLY A 186 -9.04 -3.63 -1.90
CA GLY A 186 -8.88 -3.36 -3.33
C GLY A 186 -8.33 -4.53 -4.14
N THR A 187 -8.07 -4.27 -5.41
CA THR A 187 -7.47 -5.24 -6.35
C THR A 187 -6.37 -4.55 -7.14
N ARG A 188 -5.19 -5.18 -7.19
CA ARG A 188 -4.05 -4.78 -8.04
C ARG A 188 -3.70 -5.91 -9.00
N VAL A 189 -3.22 -5.56 -10.18
CA VAL A 189 -2.55 -6.45 -11.13
C VAL A 189 -1.14 -5.94 -11.31
N LYS A 190 -0.16 -6.85 -11.25
CA LYS A 190 1.27 -6.59 -11.49
C LYS A 190 1.76 -7.48 -12.63
N GLU A 191 2.18 -6.86 -13.72
CA GLU A 191 2.76 -7.51 -14.90
C GLU A 191 4.28 -7.32 -14.89
N MET A 192 5.04 -8.40 -14.99
CA MET A 192 6.51 -8.37 -15.07
C MET A 192 6.92 -8.26 -16.54
N THR A 193 7.30 -7.04 -16.95
CA THR A 193 7.63 -6.70 -18.34
C THR A 193 9.10 -6.96 -18.70
N GLU A 194 9.99 -6.97 -17.71
CA GLU A 194 11.43 -7.23 -17.88
C GLU A 194 11.92 -8.09 -16.68
N GLY A 195 13.02 -8.84 -16.85
CA GLY A 195 13.63 -9.68 -15.81
C GLY A 195 13.06 -11.11 -15.64
N PHE A 196 11.95 -11.46 -16.32
CA PHE A 196 11.31 -12.77 -16.18
C PHE A 196 12.12 -13.97 -16.72
N ASP A 197 13.13 -13.73 -17.56
CA ASP A 197 14.08 -14.76 -18.02
C ASP A 197 15.14 -15.06 -16.97
N THR A 198 15.60 -14.04 -16.25
CA THR A 198 16.56 -14.10 -15.13
C THR A 198 15.85 -14.40 -13.81
N LYS A 199 14.97 -15.41 -13.79
CA LYS A 199 14.00 -15.75 -12.72
C LYS A 199 14.48 -15.71 -11.25
N SER A 200 15.78 -15.79 -10.99
CA SER A 200 16.34 -15.71 -9.63
C SER A 200 17.20 -14.47 -9.39
N ASN A 201 17.02 -13.43 -10.22
CA ASN A 201 17.49 -12.08 -10.01
C ASN A 201 16.28 -11.19 -9.75
N TRP A 202 16.29 -10.44 -8.64
CA TRP A 202 15.23 -9.48 -8.34
C TRP A 202 15.50 -8.10 -8.94
N GLU A 203 16.79 -7.76 -9.17
CA GLU A 203 17.28 -6.39 -9.43
C GLU A 203 16.98 -5.88 -10.84
N ASP A 204 16.95 -6.75 -11.84
CA ASP A 204 16.68 -6.43 -13.25
C ASP A 204 15.19 -6.45 -13.61
N ASN A 205 14.31 -6.73 -12.65
CA ASN A 205 12.88 -6.75 -12.91
C ASN A 205 12.30 -5.36 -13.11
N VAL A 206 11.38 -5.27 -14.06
CA VAL A 206 10.50 -4.13 -14.26
C VAL A 206 9.07 -4.63 -14.23
N PHE A 207 8.23 -3.86 -13.53
CA PHE A 207 6.82 -4.16 -13.39
C PHE A 207 5.95 -3.01 -13.86
N LEU A 208 4.82 -3.32 -14.48
CA LEU A 208 3.67 -2.41 -14.57
C LEU A 208 2.59 -2.83 -13.58
N VAL A 209 2.07 -1.88 -12.83
CA VAL A 209 1.01 -2.09 -11.83
C VAL A 209 -0.21 -1.24 -12.17
N TRP A 210 -1.40 -1.83 -12.12
CA TRP A 210 -2.68 -1.11 -12.24
C TRP A 210 -3.74 -1.73 -11.32
N GLY A 211 -4.85 -1.01 -11.15
CA GLY A 211 -5.96 -1.43 -10.30
C GLY A 211 -6.55 -0.29 -9.47
N THR A 212 -7.26 -0.65 -8.41
CA THR A 212 -7.98 0.27 -7.54
C THR A 212 -7.99 -0.22 -6.09
N GLY A 213 -8.10 0.71 -5.13
CA GLY A 213 -8.28 0.39 -3.72
C GLY A 213 -8.97 1.50 -2.96
N ASN A 214 -9.56 1.14 -1.82
CA ASN A 214 -10.23 2.04 -0.90
C ASN A 214 -9.47 2.07 0.43
N THR A 215 -9.15 3.26 0.92
CA THR A 215 -8.57 3.48 2.25
C THR A 215 -9.61 4.12 3.15
N THR A 216 -10.04 3.40 4.20
CA THR A 216 -10.81 3.96 5.30
C THR A 216 -9.86 4.55 6.34
N PHE A 217 -10.04 5.83 6.64
CA PHE A 217 -9.27 6.59 7.62
C PHE A 217 -9.89 6.48 9.03
N PRO A 218 -9.15 6.85 10.10
CA PRO A 218 -9.65 6.81 11.48
C PRO A 218 -10.92 7.66 11.73
N ASP A 219 -11.15 8.69 10.91
CA ASP A 219 -12.36 9.54 10.95
C ASP A 219 -13.57 8.90 10.24
N GLY A 220 -13.42 7.67 9.75
CA GLY A 220 -14.42 6.96 8.95
C GLY A 220 -14.48 7.40 7.49
N SER A 221 -13.70 8.40 7.07
CA SER A 221 -13.70 8.85 5.68
C SER A 221 -13.00 7.85 4.76
N VAL A 222 -13.53 7.71 3.54
CA VAL A 222 -13.00 6.77 2.55
C VAL A 222 -12.41 7.54 1.38
N TYR A 223 -11.19 7.18 1.00
CA TYR A 223 -10.52 7.64 -0.20
C TYR A 223 -10.40 6.48 -1.18
N THR A 224 -10.69 6.71 -2.46
CA THR A 224 -10.55 5.71 -3.51
C THR A 224 -9.38 6.06 -4.40
N ALA A 225 -8.36 5.20 -4.43
CA ALA A 225 -7.25 5.28 -5.36
C ALA A 225 -7.57 4.45 -6.62
N THR A 226 -7.32 5.03 -7.80
CA THR A 226 -7.45 4.38 -9.10
C THR A 226 -6.25 4.71 -9.96
N ILE A 227 -5.50 3.70 -10.38
CA ILE A 227 -4.38 3.87 -11.31
C ILE A 227 -4.95 4.21 -12.69
N LYS A 228 -4.59 5.37 -13.24
CA LYS A 228 -5.08 5.90 -14.53
C LYS A 228 -4.13 5.54 -15.67
N THR A 229 -2.82 5.70 -15.44
CA THR A 229 -1.74 5.21 -16.30
C THR A 229 -0.95 4.18 -15.50
N PRO A 230 -0.69 2.96 -16.02
CA PRO A 230 0.02 1.92 -15.29
C PRO A 230 1.33 2.42 -14.65
N LEU A 231 1.51 2.09 -13.38
CA LEU A 231 2.66 2.49 -12.59
C LEU A 231 3.86 1.61 -12.93
N ARG A 232 4.94 2.21 -13.44
CA ARG A 232 6.17 1.48 -13.76
C ARG A 232 7.10 1.47 -12.56
N PHE A 233 7.40 0.27 -12.04
CA PHE A 233 8.40 0.06 -11.00
C PHE A 233 9.65 -0.57 -11.62
N VAL A 234 10.83 -0.12 -11.18
CA VAL A 234 12.13 -0.55 -11.69
C VAL A 234 12.99 -0.95 -10.50
N MET A 235 13.26 -2.25 -10.33
CA MET A 235 13.82 -2.75 -9.08
C MET A 235 15.27 -2.30 -8.83
N THR A 236 16.04 -2.05 -9.90
CA THR A 236 17.40 -1.48 -9.85
C THR A 236 17.44 -0.02 -9.35
N CYS A 237 16.31 0.72 -9.37
CA CYS A 237 16.27 2.04 -8.73
C CYS A 237 16.41 1.95 -7.19
N HIS A 238 16.12 0.78 -6.59
CA HIS A 238 16.11 0.58 -5.14
C HIS A 238 15.25 1.63 -4.40
N LEU A 239 14.09 1.96 -4.96
CA LEU A 239 13.09 2.85 -4.39
C LEU A 239 11.74 2.14 -4.28
N PRO A 240 10.94 2.42 -3.24
CA PRO A 240 9.59 1.86 -3.08
C PRO A 240 8.52 2.61 -3.91
N PHE A 241 8.95 3.44 -4.87
CA PHE A 241 8.09 4.34 -5.64
C PHE A 241 8.14 3.95 -7.12
N PRO A 242 7.04 4.11 -7.87
CA PRO A 242 7.06 3.99 -9.32
C PRO A 242 7.78 5.19 -9.92
N VAL A 243 8.43 4.98 -11.06
CA VAL A 243 9.20 6.01 -11.79
C VAL A 243 8.40 6.70 -12.90
N LEU A 244 7.21 6.18 -13.19
CA LEU A 244 6.32 6.66 -14.25
C LEU A 244 4.90 6.13 -14.01
N GLY A 245 3.90 6.89 -14.48
CA GLY A 245 2.48 6.52 -14.41
C GLY A 245 1.68 7.49 -13.55
N SER A 246 0.39 7.22 -13.33
CA SER A 246 -0.47 8.14 -12.59
C SER A 246 -1.58 7.47 -11.79
N VAL A 247 -1.92 8.07 -10.64
CA VAL A 247 -3.02 7.67 -9.75
C VAL A 247 -3.97 8.83 -9.58
N SER A 248 -5.27 8.57 -9.71
CA SER A 248 -6.31 9.46 -9.19
C SER A 248 -6.72 8.99 -7.80
N ILE A 249 -6.71 9.91 -6.84
CA ILE A 249 -7.29 9.72 -5.51
C ILE A 249 -8.54 10.58 -5.41
N THR A 250 -9.69 9.96 -5.14
CA THR A 250 -10.95 10.66 -4.96
C THR A 250 -11.46 10.57 -3.53
N LYS A 251 -12.14 11.63 -3.09
CA LYS A 251 -12.95 11.68 -1.86
C LYS A 251 -14.23 12.44 -2.18
N ASN A 252 -15.38 11.79 -2.08
CA ASN A 252 -16.67 12.35 -2.51
C ASN A 252 -16.59 12.88 -3.96
N GLN A 253 -16.74 14.20 -4.16
CA GLN A 253 -16.65 14.87 -5.46
C GLN A 253 -15.28 15.53 -5.72
N SER A 254 -14.33 15.41 -4.80
CA SER A 254 -12.97 15.95 -4.93
C SER A 254 -12.05 14.89 -5.51
N GLU A 255 -11.26 15.28 -6.52
CA GLU A 255 -10.21 14.46 -7.13
C GLU A 255 -8.84 15.14 -6.95
N ALA A 256 -7.81 14.33 -6.72
CA ALA A 256 -6.42 14.69 -6.86
C ALA A 256 -5.75 13.70 -7.82
N VAL A 257 -4.89 14.17 -8.72
CA VAL A 257 -4.10 13.31 -9.60
C VAL A 257 -2.64 13.40 -9.19
N ILE A 258 -2.00 12.25 -8.99
CA ILE A 258 -0.58 12.08 -8.73
C ILE A 258 0.04 11.55 -10.03
N ASP A 259 1.07 12.22 -10.53
CA ASP A 259 1.89 11.79 -11.67
C ASP A 259 3.32 11.55 -11.18
N PHE A 260 3.87 10.38 -11.49
CA PHE A 260 5.17 9.90 -11.02
C PHE A 260 6.32 10.19 -12.01
N GLY A 261 6.08 11.02 -13.02
CA GLY A 261 7.13 11.53 -13.90
C GLY A 261 7.48 10.61 -15.07
N THR A 262 8.73 10.72 -15.53
CA THR A 262 9.14 10.35 -16.89
C THR A 262 10.03 9.09 -16.99
N GLY A 263 10.18 8.34 -15.90
CA GLY A 263 11.00 7.13 -15.83
C GLY A 263 12.33 7.28 -15.08
N ILE A 264 12.55 8.40 -14.37
CA ILE A 264 13.76 8.66 -13.60
C ILE A 264 13.70 7.93 -12.24
N CYS A 265 14.81 7.36 -11.80
CA CYS A 265 14.96 6.79 -10.45
C CYS A 265 15.08 7.90 -9.38
N ASP A 266 13.99 8.62 -9.12
CA ASP A 266 13.91 9.59 -8.03
C ASP A 266 12.67 9.34 -7.15
N ASN A 267 12.46 10.21 -6.15
CA ASN A 267 11.31 10.18 -5.27
C ASN A 267 10.45 11.44 -5.42
N LEU A 268 10.33 11.98 -6.63
CA LEU A 268 9.48 13.12 -6.93
C LEU A 268 8.17 12.65 -7.56
N ALA A 269 7.12 13.43 -7.32
CA ALA A 269 5.84 13.28 -8.02
C ALA A 269 5.20 14.67 -8.13
N THR A 270 4.32 14.85 -9.11
CA THR A 270 3.46 16.04 -9.16
C THR A 270 2.04 15.69 -8.72
N VAL A 271 1.48 16.50 -7.83
CA VAL A 271 0.10 16.37 -7.35
C VAL A 271 -0.71 17.55 -7.86
N THR A 272 -1.78 17.25 -8.59
CA THR A 272 -2.74 18.24 -9.10
C THR A 272 -4.05 18.12 -8.33
N ILE A 273 -4.45 19.19 -7.65
CA ILE A 273 -5.72 19.30 -6.91
C ILE A 273 -6.42 20.58 -7.39
N LEU A 274 -7.69 20.48 -7.85
CA LEU A 274 -8.46 21.64 -8.34
C LEU A 274 -7.68 22.50 -9.36
N ALA A 275 -7.03 21.85 -10.34
CA ALA A 275 -6.15 22.46 -11.34
C ALA A 275 -4.89 23.20 -10.82
N VAL A 276 -4.57 23.09 -9.53
CA VAL A 276 -3.30 23.54 -8.96
C VAL A 276 -2.34 22.36 -8.85
N THR A 277 -1.28 22.37 -9.64
CA THR A 277 -0.20 21.36 -9.61
C THR A 277 0.93 21.81 -8.68
N LYS A 278 1.47 20.87 -7.89
CA LYS A 278 2.67 21.05 -7.07
C LYS A 278 3.56 19.82 -7.17
N GLU A 279 4.86 20.02 -7.26
CA GLU A 279 5.83 18.94 -7.00
C GLU A 279 5.82 18.59 -5.50
N ILE A 280 5.96 17.31 -5.20
CA ILE A 280 6.14 16.76 -3.86
C ILE A 280 7.30 15.77 -3.84
N THR A 281 7.93 15.64 -2.69
CA THR A 281 8.84 14.54 -2.39
C THR A 281 8.07 13.39 -1.74
N LEU A 282 8.19 12.19 -2.29
CA LEU A 282 7.60 10.97 -1.76
C LEU A 282 8.40 10.49 -0.54
N GLU A 283 7.68 10.23 0.54
CA GLU A 283 8.23 9.77 1.82
C GLU A 283 7.98 8.27 2.04
N LYS A 284 8.89 7.64 2.78
CA LYS A 284 8.83 6.22 3.18
C LYS A 284 7.99 6.01 4.47
#